data_AF-A0A349H8J8-F1
#
_entry.id   AF-A0A349H8J8-F1
#
_cell.length_a   1.000
_cell.length_b   1.000
_cell.length_c   1.000
_cell.angle_alpha   90.00
_cell.angle_beta   90.00
_cell.angle_gamma   90.00
#
_symmetry.space_group_name_H-M   'P 1'
#
loop_
_entity.id
_entity.type
_entity.pdbx_description
1 polymer ?
#
loop_
_entity_poly.entity_id
_entity_poly.type
_entity_poly.pdbx_seq_one_letter_code
_entity_poly.pdbx_strand_id
1 'polypeptide(L)' 'MSAHENKSRSSALIVGAIGVVFGDIGTSPLYALKETFAGSHPIPVEPESILGVLSLIFWTIMAL' A
#
# COMPACT_ATOMS: atom_id res chain seq x y z
N MET A 1 -26.65 -24.52 19.78
CA MET A 1 -25.77 -23.35 19.97
C MET A 1 -24.81 -23.18 18.78
N SER A 2 -25.31 -22.89 17.56
CA SER A 2 -24.51 -22.94 16.31
C SER A 2 -24.24 -21.55 15.66
N ALA A 3 -24.89 -20.48 16.13
CA ALA A 3 -24.79 -19.17 15.50
C ALA A 3 -23.47 -18.40 15.79
N HIS A 4 -22.68 -18.80 16.79
CA HIS A 4 -21.51 -18.03 17.25
C HIS A 4 -20.18 -18.46 16.62
N GLU A 5 -20.04 -19.70 16.14
CA GLU A 5 -18.83 -20.19 15.46
C GLU A 5 -18.67 -19.61 14.04
N ASN A 6 -19.77 -19.44 13.31
CA ASN A 6 -19.73 -18.99 11.92
C ASN A 6 -19.36 -17.49 11.80
N LYS A 7 -19.74 -16.69 12.81
CA LYS A 7 -19.44 -15.25 12.87
C LYS A 7 -17.94 -14.98 13.12
N SER A 8 -17.30 -15.77 13.98
CA SER A 8 -15.86 -15.70 14.27
C SER A 8 -15.01 -16.09 13.05
N ARG A 9 -15.42 -17.16 12.35
CA ARG A 9 -14.81 -17.60 11.09
C ARG A 9 -14.92 -16.53 10.01
N SER A 10 -16.08 -15.89 9.89
CA SER A 10 -16.31 -14.81 8.92
C SER A 10 -15.47 -13.57 9.20
N SER A 11 -15.31 -13.17 10.47
CA SER A 11 -14.43 -12.03 10.82
C SER A 11 -12.96 -12.29 10.50
N ALA A 12 -12.48 -13.52 10.71
CA ALA A 12 -11.11 -13.89 10.37
C ALA A 12 -10.86 -13.83 8.85
N LEU A 13 -11.84 -14.27 8.05
CA LEU A 13 -11.78 -14.18 6.59
C LEU A 13 -11.82 -12.72 6.10
N ILE A 14 -12.60 -11.85 6.73
CA ILE A 14 -12.65 -10.41 6.40
C ILE A 14 -11.31 -9.74 6.67
N VAL A 15 -10.69 -10.00 7.84
CA VAL A 15 -9.36 -9.45 8.15
C VAL A 15 -8.30 -9.98 7.18
N GLY A 16 -8.37 -11.27 6.82
CA GLY A 16 -7.49 -11.85 5.81
C GLY A 16 -7.65 -11.20 4.42
N ALA A 17 -8.89 -10.98 3.98
CA ALA A 17 -9.20 -10.33 2.71
C ALA A 17 -8.72 -8.87 2.67
N ILE A 18 -8.91 -8.12 3.77
CA ILE A 18 -8.38 -6.76 3.92
C ILE A 18 -6.85 -6.78 3.79
N GLY A 19 -6.17 -7.71 4.46
CA GLY A 19 -4.72 -7.85 4.38
C GLY A 19 -4.21 -8.10 2.95
N VAL A 20 -4.90 -8.95 2.18
CA VAL A 20 -4.57 -9.20 0.76
C VAL A 20 -4.74 -7.94 -0.08
N VAL A 21 -5.84 -7.21 0.09
CA VAL A 21 -6.12 -5.99 -0.68
C VAL A 21 -5.12 -4.88 -0.36
N PHE A 22 -4.81 -4.66 0.92
CA PHE A 22 -3.77 -3.70 1.31
C PHE A 22 -2.37 -4.13 0.83
N GLY A 23 -2.10 -5.45 0.79
CA GLY A 23 -0.88 -5.99 0.21
C GLY A 23 -0.75 -5.69 -1.28
N ASP A 24 -1.83 -5.87 -2.04
CA ASP A 24 -1.88 -5.61 -3.48
C ASP A 24 -1.71 -4.11 -3.80
N ILE A 25 -2.45 -3.23 -3.10
CA ILE A 25 -2.35 -1.77 -3.23
C ILE A 25 -0.92 -1.30 -2.93
N GLY A 26 -0.26 -1.89 -1.93
CA GLY A 26 1.09 -1.53 -1.51
C GLY A 26 2.21 -1.88 -2.49
N THR A 27 1.97 -2.77 -3.47
CA THR A 27 3.00 -3.09 -4.47
C THR A 27 3.27 -1.93 -5.42
N SER A 28 2.24 -1.20 -5.83
CA SER A 28 2.38 -0.11 -6.79
C SER A 28 3.22 1.09 -6.30
N PRO A 29 3.10 1.58 -5.03
CA PRO A 29 4.03 2.56 -4.49
C PRO A 29 5.47 2.09 -4.43
N LEU A 30 5.72 0.80 -4.14
CA LEU A 30 7.08 0.26 -4.09
C LEU A 30 7.75 0.27 -5.46
N TYR A 31 6.99 -0.07 -6.51
CA TYR A 31 7.48 0.06 -7.89
C TYR A 31 7.69 1.53 -8.26
N ALA A 32 6.78 2.43 -7.90
CA ALA A 32 6.92 3.86 -8.16
C ALA A 32 8.19 4.44 -7.50
N LEU A 33 8.46 4.10 -6.23
CA LEU A 33 9.69 4.49 -5.54
C LEU A 33 10.94 3.93 -6.23
N LYS A 34 10.92 2.64 -6.57
CA LYS A 34 12.01 1.98 -7.28
C LYS A 34 12.30 2.69 -8.61
N GLU A 35 11.29 2.96 -9.42
CA GLU A 35 11.47 3.60 -10.71
C GLU A 35 11.94 5.05 -10.59
N THR A 36 11.50 5.76 -9.54
CA THR A 36 11.88 7.17 -9.33
C THR A 36 13.36 7.35 -8.99
N PHE A 37 13.93 6.45 -8.17
CA PHE A 37 15.31 6.59 -7.67
C PHE A 37 16.30 5.60 -8.28
N ALA A 38 15.82 4.50 -8.86
CA ALA A 38 16.65 3.42 -9.41
C ALA A 38 16.16 2.92 -10.79
N GLY A 39 15.24 3.66 -11.43
CA GLY A 39 14.77 3.37 -12.79
C GLY A 39 15.70 3.92 -13.87
N SER A 40 15.17 4.03 -15.10
CA SER A 40 15.94 4.49 -16.27
C SER A 40 16.32 5.97 -16.22
N HIS A 41 15.57 6.79 -15.47
CA HIS A 41 15.81 8.22 -15.30
C HIS A 41 15.73 8.58 -13.81
N PRO A 42 16.76 8.23 -13.03
CA PRO A 42 16.71 8.41 -11.58
C PRO A 42 16.82 9.89 -11.22
N ILE A 43 15.97 10.32 -10.28
CA ILE A 43 16.05 11.62 -9.64
C ILE A 43 17.10 11.55 -8.51
N PRO A 44 17.87 12.62 -8.23
CA PRO A 44 18.78 12.66 -7.08
C PRO A 44 18.09 12.32 -5.76
N VAL A 45 18.77 11.50 -4.94
CA VAL A 45 18.30 11.10 -3.60
C VAL A 45 18.63 12.22 -2.61
N GLU A 46 17.84 13.29 -2.69
CA GLU A 46 17.93 14.46 -1.82
C GLU A 46 16.66 14.57 -0.95
N PRO A 47 16.74 15.20 0.25
CA PRO A 47 15.60 15.29 1.16
C PRO A 47 14.33 15.84 0.51
N GLU A 48 14.47 16.85 -0.36
CA GLU A 48 13.37 17.50 -1.07
C GLU A 48 12.68 16.53 -2.04
N SER A 49 13.46 15.78 -2.82
CA SER A 49 12.97 14.77 -3.75
C SER A 49 12.28 13.62 -3.04
N ILE A 50 12.83 13.14 -1.91
CA ILE A 50 12.23 12.08 -1.10
C ILE A 50 10.88 12.53 -0.54
N LEU A 51 10.83 13.70 0.09
CA LEU A 51 9.59 14.22 0.68
C LEU A 51 8.53 14.52 -0.39
N GLY A 52 8.94 15.01 -1.56
CA GLY A 52 8.05 15.23 -2.71
C GLY A 52 7.41 13.93 -3.19
N VAL A 53 8.20 12.88 -3.42
CA VAL A 53 7.71 11.58 -3.89
C VAL A 53 6.83 10.89 -2.84
N LEU A 54 7.22 10.95 -1.55
CA LEU A 54 6.41 10.41 -0.46
C LEU A 54 5.07 11.13 -0.33
N SER A 55 5.05 12.45 -0.51
CA SER A 55 3.81 13.25 -0.52
C SER A 55 2.90 12.82 -1.66
N LEU A 56 3.43 12.67 -2.88
CA LEU A 56 2.66 12.22 -4.04
C LEU A 56 2.05 10.83 -3.81
N ILE A 57 2.84 9.89 -3.29
CA ILE A 57 2.36 8.54 -2.96
C ILE A 57 1.26 8.60 -1.90
N PHE A 58 1.48 9.38 -0.83
CA PHE A 58 0.52 9.52 0.26
C PHE A 58 -0.83 10.06 -0.24
N TRP A 59 -0.82 11.17 -0.99
CA TRP A 59 -2.06 11.76 -1.50
C TRP A 59 -2.74 10.89 -2.55
N THR A 60 -1.98 10.12 -3.33
CA THR A 60 -2.54 9.18 -4.32
C THR A 60 -3.28 8.01 -3.66
N ILE A 61 -2.83 7.52 -2.50
CA ILE A 61 -3.50 6.41 -1.80
C ILE A 61 -4.67 6.93 -0.94
N MET A 62 -4.53 8.13 -0.37
CA MET A 62 -5.50 8.66 0.60
C MET A 62 -6.65 9.44 -0.03
N ALA A 63 -6.38 10.19 -1.09
CA ALA A 63 -7.31 11.19 -1.63
C ALA A 63 -7.72 10.96 -3.09
N LEU A 64 -7.11 10.00 -3.78
CA LEU A 64 -7.42 9.60 -5.15
C LEU A 64 -8.12 8.24 -5.15
#